data_AF-A0A380X698-F1
#
_entry.id   AF-A0A380X698-F1
#
_cell.length_a   1.000
_cell.length_b   1.000
_cell.length_c   1.000
_cell.angle_alpha   90.00
_cell.angle_beta   90.00
_cell.angle_gamma   90.00
#
_symmetry.space_group_name_H-M   'P 1'
#
loop_
_entity.id
_entity.type
_entity.pdbx_description
1 polymer ?
#
loop_
_entity_poly.entity_id
_entity_poly.type
_entity_poly.pdbx_seq_one_letter_code
_entity_poly.pdbx_strand_id
1 'polypeptide(L)'
;MKKCGLLFCSFLCLLNIANANDQPQAPNSPIKMTLIGEITEQGQKISGIALEYEDNILSGSNLRQLYQVQTQLDQQAPISRTVLKAYVNNQAQKSHQSNAGKFVIIELDTQDKNAIPYNLREENTQPMTFKAKDKNGEIVSVEKIQRTKVPEYYNDRLIYQVEQTGLLKLTMTKP
;
A
#
# COMPACT_ATOMS: atom_id res chain seq x y z
N MET A 1 -20.80 59.83 57.54
CA MET A 1 -20.29 58.45 57.74
C MET A 1 -20.79 57.58 56.60
N LYS A 2 -19.88 56.73 56.10
CA LYS A 2 -19.94 55.93 54.87
C LYS A 2 -21.09 54.91 54.87
N LYS A 3 -21.60 54.58 53.68
CA LYS A 3 -21.57 53.22 53.11
C LYS A 3 -22.00 53.23 51.63
N CYS A 4 -21.01 52.98 50.76
CA CYS A 4 -21.18 52.62 49.37
C CYS A 4 -21.96 51.30 49.25
N GLY A 5 -23.03 51.28 48.47
CA GLY A 5 -23.63 50.05 47.95
C GLY A 5 -23.02 49.72 46.59
N LEU A 6 -22.24 48.65 46.53
CA LEU A 6 -21.57 48.13 45.35
C LEU A 6 -22.57 47.80 44.23
N LEU A 7 -22.33 48.37 43.05
CA LEU A 7 -22.86 47.89 41.77
C LEU A 7 -22.19 46.54 41.46
N PHE A 8 -22.95 45.45 41.45
CA PHE A 8 -22.47 44.14 40.99
C PHE A 8 -22.85 43.95 39.51
N CYS A 9 -22.12 44.63 38.63
CA CYS A 9 -22.01 44.26 37.22
C CYS A 9 -20.79 43.35 37.08
N SER A 10 -20.97 42.06 36.78
CA SER A 10 -20.05 41.34 35.89
C SER A 10 -20.50 39.90 35.64
N PHE A 11 -20.83 39.63 34.37
CA PHE A 11 -20.14 38.60 33.60
C PHE A 11 -20.26 37.15 34.11
N LEU A 12 -21.45 36.56 33.98
CA LEU A 12 -21.50 35.14 33.66
C LEU A 12 -21.04 34.98 32.20
N CYS A 13 -19.74 34.72 32.04
CA CYS A 13 -19.17 34.19 30.81
C CYS A 13 -20.02 33.01 30.35
N LEU A 14 -20.70 33.21 29.21
CA LEU A 14 -21.19 32.14 28.38
C LEU A 14 -19.97 31.30 27.96
N LEU A 15 -19.71 30.23 28.71
CA LEU A 15 -18.85 29.15 28.26
C LEU A 15 -19.59 28.47 27.10
N ASN A 16 -19.44 29.01 25.90
CA ASN A 16 -19.62 28.25 24.67
C ASN A 16 -18.51 27.20 24.67
N ILE A 17 -18.79 26.06 25.31
CA ILE A 17 -18.03 24.84 25.07
C ILE A 17 -18.35 24.49 23.62
N ALA A 18 -17.48 24.95 22.72
CA ALA A 18 -17.47 24.46 21.35
C ALA A 18 -17.11 22.98 21.41
N ASN A 19 -18.13 22.14 21.57
CA ASN A 19 -18.02 20.72 21.32
C ASN A 19 -17.75 20.61 19.81
N ALA A 20 -16.48 20.50 19.44
CA ALA A 20 -16.13 20.01 18.13
C ALA A 20 -16.70 18.58 18.05
N ASN A 21 -17.81 18.43 17.32
CA ASN A 21 -18.40 17.13 17.05
C ASN A 21 -17.41 16.38 16.15
N ASP A 22 -16.63 15.49 16.78
CA ASP A 22 -15.74 14.53 16.11
C ASP A 22 -16.60 13.43 15.47
N GLN A 23 -17.20 13.76 14.32
CA GLN A 23 -17.98 12.83 13.51
C GLN A 23 -17.14 12.32 12.34
N PRO A 24 -17.30 11.05 11.94
CA PRO A 24 -16.66 10.53 10.73
C PRO A 24 -16.96 11.39 9.51
N GLN A 25 -15.91 11.74 8.77
CA GLN A 25 -16.01 12.46 7.52
C GLN A 25 -15.52 11.58 6.37
N ALA A 26 -16.14 11.73 5.21
CA ALA A 26 -15.58 11.16 3.99
C ALA A 26 -14.25 11.86 3.66
N PRO A 27 -13.28 11.17 3.04
CA PRO A 27 -12.04 11.78 2.61
C PRO A 27 -12.32 12.98 1.69
N ASN A 28 -11.62 14.10 1.91
CA ASN A 28 -11.78 15.31 1.09
C ASN A 28 -11.23 15.15 -0.33
N SER A 29 -10.37 14.15 -0.55
CA SER A 29 -9.75 13.82 -1.83
C SER A 29 -9.61 12.31 -1.99
N PRO A 30 -9.51 11.79 -3.23
CA PRO A 30 -9.17 10.40 -3.45
C PRO A 30 -7.88 10.01 -2.73
N ILE A 31 -7.91 8.91 -1.98
CA ILE A 31 -6.73 8.38 -1.30
C ILE A 31 -5.77 7.85 -2.38
N LYS A 32 -4.56 8.43 -2.43
CA LYS A 32 -3.55 7.96 -3.38
C LYS A 32 -2.98 6.63 -2.90
N MET A 33 -2.99 5.65 -3.79
CA MET A 33 -2.47 4.31 -3.54
C MET A 33 -1.15 4.11 -4.29
N THR A 34 -0.12 3.64 -3.58
CA THR A 34 1.18 3.25 -4.16
C THR A 34 1.47 1.79 -3.85
N LEU A 35 1.74 0.99 -4.88
CA LEU A 35 2.14 -0.41 -4.71
C LEU A 35 3.63 -0.49 -4.35
N ILE A 36 3.96 -1.30 -3.35
CA ILE A 36 5.33 -1.56 -2.92
C ILE A 36 5.76 -2.92 -3.46
N GLY A 37 6.75 -2.92 -4.34
CA GLY A 37 7.35 -4.12 -4.91
C GLY A 37 8.62 -4.54 -4.17
N GLU A 38 8.89 -5.84 -4.14
CA GLU A 38 10.17 -6.40 -3.72
C GLU A 38 10.64 -7.50 -4.68
N ILE A 39 11.96 -7.71 -4.77
CA ILE A 39 12.55 -8.83 -5.50
C ILE A 39 12.87 -9.93 -4.50
N THR A 40 12.28 -11.10 -4.71
CA THR A 40 12.51 -12.33 -3.92
C THR A 40 13.26 -13.35 -4.76
N GLU A 41 13.65 -14.47 -4.14
CA GLU A 41 14.19 -15.64 -4.88
C GLU A 41 13.21 -16.19 -5.93
N GLN A 42 11.90 -15.94 -5.75
CA GLN A 42 10.83 -16.35 -6.66
C GLN A 42 10.49 -15.27 -7.71
N GLY A 43 11.24 -14.16 -7.75
CA GLY A 43 11.00 -13.02 -8.62
C GLY A 43 10.34 -11.82 -7.94
N GLN A 44 9.85 -10.86 -8.73
CA GLN A 44 9.21 -9.65 -8.22
C GLN A 44 7.84 -9.96 -7.63
N LYS A 45 7.55 -9.41 -6.46
CA LYS A 45 6.30 -9.55 -5.71
C LYS A 45 5.81 -8.17 -5.29
N ILE A 46 4.49 -7.98 -5.24
CA ILE A 46 3.88 -6.84 -4.54
C ILE A 46 3.73 -7.22 -3.07
N SER A 47 4.55 -6.62 -2.21
CA SER A 47 4.66 -6.93 -0.79
C SER A 47 4.02 -5.89 0.13
N GLY A 48 3.46 -4.83 -0.43
CA GLY A 48 2.68 -3.88 0.33
C GLY A 48 1.97 -2.83 -0.49
N ILE A 49 1.18 -2.02 0.21
CA ILE A 49 0.46 -0.87 -0.32
C ILE A 49 0.66 0.30 0.63
N ALA A 50 0.96 1.48 0.10
CA ALA A 50 0.91 2.73 0.84
C ALA A 50 -0.33 3.53 0.43
N LEU A 51 -1.16 3.88 1.41
CA LEU A 51 -2.30 4.78 1.27
C LEU A 51 -1.94 6.15 1.83
N GLU A 52 -2.04 7.20 1.02
CA GLU A 52 -1.76 8.58 1.43
C GLU A 52 -3.05 9.31 1.78
N TYR A 53 -3.17 9.73 3.05
CA TYR A 53 -4.28 10.51 3.58
C TYR A 53 -4.00 12.01 3.51
N GLU A 54 -5.04 12.81 3.65
CA GLU A 54 -5.02 14.28 3.56
C GLU A 54 -4.23 14.96 4.70
N ASP A 55 -4.13 14.31 5.85
CA ASP A 55 -3.40 14.79 7.02
C ASP A 55 -2.72 13.62 7.74
N ASN A 56 -1.88 13.93 8.71
CA ASN A 56 -1.27 12.94 9.58
C ASN A 56 -2.33 12.14 10.32
N ILE A 57 -2.03 10.87 10.51
CA ILE A 57 -2.92 9.92 11.16
C ILE A 57 -2.65 9.98 12.66
N LEU A 58 -3.69 10.22 13.45
CA LEU A 58 -3.61 10.16 14.90
C LEU A 58 -3.45 8.69 15.29
N SER A 59 -2.27 8.34 15.78
CA SER A 59 -1.87 6.96 16.06
C SER A 59 -2.91 6.22 16.92
N GLY A 60 -3.60 5.26 16.29
CA GLY A 60 -4.40 4.24 16.94
C GLY A 60 -3.70 2.88 16.81
N SER A 61 -3.96 1.96 17.74
CA SER A 61 -3.44 0.60 17.77
C SER A 61 -3.52 -0.13 16.42
N ASN A 62 -2.64 -1.12 16.20
CA ASN A 62 -2.54 -2.04 15.04
C ASN A 62 -3.69 -1.91 14.01
N LEU A 63 -3.41 -1.24 12.89
CA LEU A 63 -4.42 -0.89 11.88
C LEU A 63 -4.83 -2.07 11.00
N ARG A 64 -4.21 -3.25 11.16
CA ARG A 64 -4.41 -4.42 10.29
C ARG A 64 -5.88 -4.79 10.08
N GLN A 65 -6.69 -4.73 11.14
CA GLN A 65 -8.10 -5.13 11.10
C GLN A 65 -8.98 -4.16 10.32
N LEU A 66 -8.51 -2.94 10.05
CA LEU A 66 -9.24 -1.93 9.31
C LEU A 66 -9.19 -2.15 7.80
N TYR A 67 -8.29 -3.00 7.30
CA TYR A 67 -8.03 -3.10 5.86
C TYR A 67 -8.21 -4.52 5.35
N GLN A 68 -8.92 -4.61 4.23
CA GLN A 68 -8.96 -5.80 3.38
C GLN A 68 -8.40 -5.43 2.03
N VAL A 69 -7.61 -6.33 1.44
CA VAL A 69 -7.00 -6.13 0.14
C VAL A 69 -7.40 -7.28 -0.77
N GLN A 70 -7.85 -6.94 -1.98
CA GLN A 70 -8.18 -7.88 -3.03
C GLN A 70 -7.49 -7.47 -4.33
N THR A 71 -7.23 -8.45 -5.18
CA THR A 71 -6.75 -8.22 -6.53
C THR A 71 -7.70 -8.83 -7.54
N GLN A 72 -7.84 -8.19 -8.69
CA GLN A 72 -8.61 -8.69 -9.81
C GLN A 72 -7.76 -8.64 -11.08
N LEU A 73 -7.61 -9.77 -11.77
CA LEU A 73 -6.91 -9.86 -13.04
C LEU A 73 -7.93 -10.13 -14.15
N ASP A 74 -7.88 -9.38 -15.25
CA ASP A 74 -8.71 -9.61 -16.45
C ASP A 74 -10.22 -9.76 -16.15
N GLN A 75 -10.74 -8.94 -15.24
CA GLN A 75 -12.15 -8.96 -14.83
C GLN A 75 -12.62 -10.29 -14.21
N GLN A 76 -11.70 -11.17 -13.81
CA GLN A 76 -12.03 -12.41 -13.09
C GLN A 76 -12.59 -12.11 -11.70
N ALA A 77 -12.99 -13.15 -10.96
CA ALA A 77 -13.41 -12.98 -9.56
C ALA A 77 -12.25 -12.38 -8.73
N PRO A 78 -12.53 -11.38 -7.86
CA PRO A 78 -11.53 -10.86 -6.94
C PRO A 78 -10.96 -11.95 -6.03
N ILE A 79 -9.65 -11.86 -5.77
CA ILE A 79 -8.92 -12.78 -4.90
C ILE A 79 -8.32 -11.97 -3.75
N SER A 80 -8.58 -12.38 -2.52
CA SER A 80 -8.03 -11.72 -1.34
C SER A 80 -6.51 -11.84 -1.28
N ARG A 81 -5.88 -10.81 -0.69
CA ARG A 81 -4.49 -10.79 -0.26
C ARG A 81 -4.44 -10.90 1.26
N THR A 82 -3.44 -11.61 1.77
CA THR A 82 -3.20 -11.78 3.19
C THR A 82 -2.51 -10.54 3.74
N VAL A 83 -3.22 -9.73 4.54
CA VAL A 83 -2.62 -8.60 5.25
C VAL A 83 -1.85 -9.11 6.47
N LEU A 84 -0.55 -8.84 6.52
CA LEU A 84 0.33 -9.23 7.62
C LEU A 84 0.34 -8.17 8.73
N LYS A 85 0.48 -6.90 8.36
CA LYS A 85 0.53 -5.74 9.27
C LYS A 85 -0.08 -4.53 8.58
N ALA A 86 -0.59 -3.59 9.38
CA ALA A 86 -0.79 -2.23 8.90
C ALA A 86 -0.41 -1.20 9.98
N TYR A 87 0.30 -0.16 9.58
CA TYR A 87 0.85 0.86 10.47
C TYR A 87 1.03 2.21 9.77
N VAL A 88 1.20 3.26 10.56
CA VAL A 88 1.44 4.61 10.07
C VAL A 88 2.91 4.82 9.73
N ASN A 89 3.19 5.54 8.65
CA ASN A 89 4.53 5.97 8.28
C ASN A 89 4.53 7.41 7.73
N ASN A 90 5.72 8.03 7.68
CA ASN A 90 5.93 9.36 7.09
C ASN A 90 6.30 9.31 5.60
N GLN A 91 6.53 8.11 5.06
CA GLN A 91 6.88 7.86 3.67
C GLN A 91 6.14 6.64 3.15
N ALA A 92 5.93 6.59 1.83
CA ALA A 92 5.29 5.48 1.12
C ALA A 92 6.21 4.25 0.98
N GLN A 93 6.73 3.74 2.11
CA GLN A 93 7.63 2.59 2.14
C GLN A 93 7.43 1.76 3.42
N LYS A 94 7.86 0.49 3.37
CA LYS A 94 7.91 -0.37 4.55
C LYS A 94 8.98 0.10 5.54
N SER A 95 8.71 -0.05 6.82
CA SER A 95 9.65 0.23 7.91
C SER A 95 9.49 -0.79 9.03
N HIS A 96 10.58 -1.06 9.76
CA HIS A 96 10.53 -1.98 10.91
C HIS A 96 9.67 -1.45 12.06
N GLN A 97 9.54 -0.12 12.16
CA GLN A 97 8.78 0.58 13.18
C GLN A 97 7.86 1.60 12.53
N SER A 98 6.71 1.86 13.16
CA SER A 98 5.80 2.93 12.73
C SER A 98 6.43 4.30 12.94
N ASN A 99 6.20 5.22 11.99
CA ASN A 99 6.55 6.63 12.14
C ASN A 99 5.30 7.49 12.00
N ALA A 100 5.19 8.56 12.78
CA ALA A 100 4.08 9.50 12.64
C ALA A 100 4.09 10.12 11.23
N GLY A 101 2.91 10.14 10.59
CA GLY A 101 2.76 10.65 9.24
C GLY A 101 1.39 10.39 8.67
N LYS A 102 1.24 10.69 7.38
CA LYS A 102 -0.01 10.58 6.62
C LYS A 102 -0.16 9.30 5.80
N PHE A 103 0.82 8.39 5.86
CA PHE A 103 0.75 7.14 5.12
C PHE A 103 0.28 6.01 6.02
N VAL A 104 -0.66 5.20 5.54
CA VAL A 104 -0.85 3.84 6.07
C VAL A 104 -0.11 2.87 5.16
N ILE A 105 0.81 2.11 5.75
CA ILE A 105 1.50 1.01 5.09
C ILE A 105 0.78 -0.27 5.44
N ILE A 106 0.32 -0.99 4.43
CA ILE A 106 -0.32 -2.30 4.52
C ILE A 106 0.68 -3.32 3.97
N GLU A 107 1.28 -4.14 4.84
CA GLU A 107 2.18 -5.22 4.42
C GLU A 107 1.37 -6.45 4.02
N LEU A 108 1.70 -7.01 2.85
CA LEU A 108 1.01 -8.15 2.25
C LEU A 108 1.92 -9.37 2.19
N ASP A 109 1.34 -10.56 2.31
CA ASP A 109 2.07 -11.81 2.14
C ASP A 109 2.53 -11.99 0.69
N THR A 110 3.81 -12.30 0.50
CA THR A 110 4.41 -12.55 -0.82
C THR A 110 4.29 -14.00 -1.28
N GLN A 111 3.83 -14.88 -0.39
CA GLN A 111 3.46 -16.26 -0.69
C GLN A 111 2.04 -16.39 -1.27
N ASP A 112 1.22 -15.34 -1.20
CA ASP A 112 -0.06 -15.27 -1.89
C ASP A 112 0.13 -15.53 -3.40
N LYS A 113 -0.73 -16.37 -4.00
CA LYS A 113 -0.64 -16.70 -5.45
C LYS A 113 -0.77 -15.47 -6.34
N ASN A 114 -1.57 -14.49 -5.91
CA ASN A 114 -1.81 -13.19 -6.52
C ASN A 114 -0.83 -12.08 -6.03
N ALA A 115 0.37 -12.46 -5.55
CA ALA A 115 1.44 -11.52 -5.25
C ALA A 115 2.33 -11.17 -6.47
N ILE A 116 2.27 -11.96 -7.54
CA ILE A 116 3.12 -11.80 -8.72
C ILE A 116 2.45 -10.83 -9.72
N PRO A 117 3.09 -9.72 -10.12
CA PRO A 117 2.47 -8.71 -10.98
C PRO A 117 2.65 -8.97 -12.49
N TYR A 118 3.07 -10.17 -12.87
CA TYR A 118 3.36 -10.55 -14.26
C TYR A 118 3.07 -12.03 -14.50
N ASN A 119 2.97 -12.40 -15.79
CA ASN A 119 3.10 -13.78 -16.23
C ASN A 119 4.49 -14.00 -16.84
N LEU A 120 4.92 -15.25 -16.94
CA LEU A 120 6.15 -15.61 -17.65
C LEU A 120 5.81 -16.04 -19.07
N ARG A 121 6.32 -15.30 -20.05
CA ARG A 121 6.27 -15.68 -21.46
C ARG A 121 7.55 -16.41 -21.84
N GLU A 122 7.42 -17.50 -22.59
CA GLU A 122 8.57 -18.20 -23.13
C GLU A 122 9.09 -17.52 -24.40
N GLU A 123 10.40 -17.37 -24.46
CA GLU A 123 11.13 -16.84 -25.61
C GLU A 123 12.25 -17.80 -26.01
N ASN A 124 12.85 -17.55 -27.18
CA ASN A 124 13.95 -18.36 -27.72
C ASN A 124 13.58 -19.85 -27.85
N THR A 125 12.33 -20.12 -28.27
CA THR A 125 11.78 -21.47 -28.42
C THR A 125 12.20 -22.14 -29.73
N GLN A 126 12.75 -21.37 -30.68
CA GLN A 126 13.24 -21.90 -31.96
C GLN A 126 14.72 -22.31 -31.86
N PRO A 127 15.15 -23.31 -32.65
CA PRO A 127 16.56 -23.66 -32.75
C PRO A 127 17.40 -22.46 -33.21
N MET A 128 18.55 -22.26 -32.55
CA MET A 128 19.55 -21.28 -32.92
C MET A 128 20.89 -21.99 -33.09
N THR A 129 21.72 -21.47 -33.99
CA THR A 129 23.05 -22.02 -34.24
C THR A 129 24.07 -21.46 -33.24
N PHE A 130 24.80 -22.35 -32.58
CA PHE A 130 25.90 -22.03 -31.67
C PHE A 130 27.19 -22.65 -32.17
N LYS A 131 28.33 -22.03 -31.85
CA LYS A 131 29.63 -22.67 -32.00
C LYS A 131 29.94 -23.48 -30.75
N ALA A 132 30.28 -24.76 -30.91
CA ALA A 132 30.68 -25.64 -29.82
C ALA A 132 31.93 -26.43 -30.23
N LYS A 133 32.66 -26.97 -29.25
CA LYS A 133 33.73 -27.94 -29.53
C LYS A 133 33.13 -29.34 -29.60
N ASP A 134 33.51 -30.12 -30.60
CA ASP A 134 33.19 -31.54 -30.66
C ASP A 134 34.11 -32.38 -29.74
N LYS A 135 33.98 -33.70 -29.78
CA LYS A 135 34.78 -34.63 -28.95
C LYS A 135 36.28 -34.60 -29.29
N ASN A 136 36.65 -34.10 -30.46
CA ASN A 136 38.02 -33.97 -30.94
C ASN A 136 38.59 -32.56 -30.72
N GLY A 137 37.78 -31.64 -30.19
CA GLY A 137 38.16 -30.25 -29.93
C GLY A 137 37.95 -29.29 -31.10
N GLU A 138 37.38 -29.76 -32.21
CA GLU A 138 37.09 -28.95 -33.40
C GLU A 138 35.85 -28.07 -33.19
N ILE A 139 35.87 -26.86 -33.75
CA ILE A 139 34.72 -25.95 -33.67
C ILE A 139 33.68 -26.37 -34.70
N VAL A 140 32.52 -26.80 -34.20
CA VAL A 140 31.36 -27.20 -35.00
C VAL A 140 30.18 -26.28 -34.74
N SER A 141 29.34 -26.08 -35.76
CA SER A 141 28.03 -25.44 -35.61
C SER A 141 27.03 -26.46 -35.08
N VAL A 142 26.35 -26.13 -33.99
CA VAL A 142 25.32 -26.97 -33.36
C VAL A 142 24.03 -26.18 -33.24
N GLU A 143 22.91 -26.78 -33.60
CA GLU A 143 21.60 -26.21 -33.32
C GLU A 143 21.19 -26.54 -31.88
N LYS A 144 20.84 -25.51 -31.12
CA LYS A 144 20.30 -25.66 -29.76
C LYS A 144 19.12 -24.73 -29.58
N ILE A 145 18.15 -25.17 -28.78
CA ILE A 145 17.07 -24.32 -28.30
C ILE A 145 17.50 -23.75 -26.96
N GLN A 146 17.55 -22.43 -26.82
CA GLN A 146 17.89 -21.75 -25.57
C GLN A 146 16.63 -21.13 -24.96
N ARG A 147 15.68 -21.97 -24.55
CA ARG A 147 14.39 -21.49 -24.01
C ARG A 147 14.61 -20.60 -22.80
N THR A 148 14.08 -19.38 -22.87
CA THR A 148 14.13 -18.39 -21.78
C THR A 148 12.72 -18.03 -21.35
N LYS A 149 12.58 -17.53 -20.11
CA LYS A 149 11.32 -17.00 -19.59
C LYS A 149 11.51 -15.54 -19.23
N VAL A 150 10.63 -14.68 -19.73
CA VAL A 150 10.66 -13.23 -19.46
C VAL A 150 9.35 -12.77 -18.83
N PRO A 151 9.39 -11.80 -17.89
CA PRO A 151 8.18 -11.20 -17.34
C PRO A 151 7.37 -10.43 -18.39
N GLU A 152 6.07 -10.70 -18.43
CA GLU A 152 5.06 -9.89 -19.11
C GLU A 152 4.11 -9.31 -18.05
N TYR A 153 4.29 -8.03 -17.74
CA TYR A 153 3.55 -7.36 -16.67
C TYR A 153 2.08 -7.18 -17.00
N TYR A 154 1.22 -7.39 -16.00
CA TYR A 154 -0.23 -7.23 -16.16
C TYR A 154 -0.64 -5.77 -16.32
N ASN A 155 0.12 -4.82 -15.75
CA ASN A 155 -0.19 -3.39 -15.76
C ASN A 155 -1.66 -3.15 -15.33
N ASP A 156 -2.42 -2.35 -16.09
CA ASP A 156 -3.81 -1.99 -15.80
C ASP A 156 -4.78 -3.19 -15.78
N ARG A 157 -4.37 -4.37 -16.26
CA ARG A 157 -5.16 -5.60 -16.17
C ARG A 157 -5.26 -6.13 -14.75
N LEU A 158 -4.27 -5.82 -13.89
CA LEU A 158 -4.25 -6.21 -12.49
C LEU A 158 -4.70 -5.03 -11.62
N ILE A 159 -5.91 -5.13 -11.10
CA ILE A 159 -6.53 -4.10 -10.26
C ILE A 159 -6.34 -4.49 -8.79
N TYR A 160 -5.91 -3.52 -7.97
CA TYR A 160 -5.91 -3.65 -6.51
C TYR A 160 -7.10 -2.89 -5.93
N GLN A 161 -7.86 -3.56 -5.07
CA GLN A 161 -8.96 -2.98 -4.31
C GLN A 161 -8.60 -3.04 -2.84
N VAL A 162 -8.66 -1.90 -2.16
CA VAL A 162 -8.44 -1.80 -0.73
C VAL A 162 -9.72 -1.28 -0.10
N GLU A 163 -10.30 -2.08 0.79
CA GLU A 163 -11.47 -1.70 1.56
C GLU A 163 -11.03 -1.31 2.98
N GLN A 164 -11.45 -0.13 3.42
CA GLN A 164 -11.32 0.32 4.80
C GLN A 164 -12.64 0.06 5.55
N THR A 165 -12.65 -0.91 6.46
CA THR A 165 -13.86 -1.38 7.15
C THR A 165 -14.18 -0.64 8.45
N GLY A 166 -13.27 0.21 8.93
CA GLY A 166 -13.43 0.97 10.16
C GLY A 166 -12.99 2.42 10.04
N LEU A 167 -13.06 3.15 11.14
CA LEU A 167 -12.74 4.58 11.18
C LEU A 167 -11.24 4.79 11.45
N LEU A 168 -10.65 5.73 10.73
CA LEU A 168 -9.28 6.19 10.93
C LEU A 168 -9.31 7.65 11.41
N LYS A 169 -8.64 7.95 12.52
CA LYS A 169 -8.60 9.30 13.07
C LYS A 169 -7.39 10.06 12.51
N LEU A 170 -7.61 11.26 12.02
CA LEU A 170 -6.56 12.17 11.56
C LEU A 170 -6.26 13.22 12.64
N THR A 171 -5.06 13.80 12.64
CA THR A 171 -4.66 14.82 13.63
C THR A 171 -5.26 16.18 13.37
N MET A 172 -5.92 16.39 12.21
CA MET A 172 -6.53 17.63 11.73
C MET A 172 -5.81 18.88 12.23
N THR A 173 -4.73 19.26 11.56
CA THR A 173 -4.26 20.65 11.64
C THR A 173 -5.31 21.53 10.96
N LYS A 174 -6.16 22.17 11.77
CA LYS A 174 -7.16 23.15 11.30
C LYS A 174 -6.53 24.11 10.26
N PRO A 175 -7.21 24.44 9.16
CA PRO A 175 -6.83 25.62 8.37
C PRO A 175 -6.98 26.91 9.20
#